data_AF-A0A931A3K2-F1
#
_entry.id   AF-A0A931A3K2-F1
#
_cell.length_a   1.000
_cell.length_b   1.000
_cell.length_c   1.000
_cell.angle_alpha   90.00
_cell.angle_beta   90.00
_cell.angle_gamma   90.00
#
_symmetry.space_group_name_H-M   'P 1'
#
loop_
_entity.id
_entity.type
_entity.pdbx_description
1 polymer ?
#
loop_
_entity_poly.entity_id
_entity_poly.type
_entity_poly.pdbx_seq_one_letter_code
_entity_poly.pdbx_strand_id
1 'polypeptide(L)'
;MNGTLKRIAVACLAMFALLMINVNFLQGVRAEGLSSDPRNTRNFYERYAIERGRITAGGAVIARSVETKDENFKFIREYPDAKLYAHVTGFFSPESASAIEQSENRLLDGSSADLLLRRSIDLFTGEPTKGANVDLTINPKAQKAAYDALRQSGKRGALVALDPKTGAILAMVSLPTYDPTELSGTDKGKVFSRYDELAKDKSQPLLNRAIGQTYPPGSTFKVVTTAAFLEDDTSRNAQTTVAAPQRLPLPNTNISLPNYGGSACGSGQVTLIFALEQSCNTPFGKIGMDLGYDKMNEQTEKFGMGEQIGVPMSVAQSDFGPEEDQAAMAMASIGQRSNRMTPLQMAMIAAGIANEGTVMKPYLVNKITDAKGDAVEEAQREELTDAVSPETASKLNEMMVSVVSNGTANHAQVPGVQVAGKTGTAETADGQPPHAWFISFAPAEDPKIALAVIVESGAANVGAEATGGGTAAPIAKAVLEAVLNK
;
A
#
# COMPACT_ATOMS: atom_id res chain seq x y z
N MET A 1 -49.14 60.43 -1.95
CA MET A 1 -48.04 59.83 -1.16
C MET A 1 -46.90 60.85 -1.10
N ASN A 2 -46.48 61.26 0.10
CA ASN A 2 -45.45 62.29 0.30
C ASN A 2 -44.13 61.86 -0.39
N GLY A 3 -43.60 62.68 -1.30
CA GLY A 3 -42.41 62.34 -2.11
C GLY A 3 -41.18 62.04 -1.25
N THR A 4 -41.10 62.65 -0.07
CA THR A 4 -40.05 62.41 0.92
C THR A 4 -40.19 61.02 1.54
N LEU A 5 -41.42 60.59 1.90
CA LEU A 5 -41.68 59.23 2.39
C LEU A 5 -41.37 58.16 1.34
N LYS A 6 -41.65 58.43 0.06
CA LYS A 6 -41.32 57.50 -1.04
C LYS A 6 -39.80 57.34 -1.21
N ARG A 7 -39.03 58.43 -1.12
CA ARG A 7 -37.55 58.37 -1.20
C ARG A 7 -36.95 57.61 -0.03
N ILE A 8 -37.46 57.82 1.19
CA ILE A 8 -37.04 57.07 2.38
C ILE A 8 -37.36 55.58 2.23
N ALA A 9 -38.58 55.24 1.79
CA ALA A 9 -38.98 53.85 1.59
C ALA A 9 -38.10 53.13 0.54
N VAL A 10 -37.77 53.81 -0.57
CA VAL A 10 -36.86 53.27 -1.59
C VAL A 10 -35.45 53.09 -1.05
N ALA A 11 -34.94 54.06 -0.27
CA ALA A 11 -33.63 53.93 0.37
C ALA A 11 -33.58 52.74 1.34
N CYS A 12 -34.62 52.54 2.16
CA CYS A 12 -34.72 51.39 3.05
C CYS A 12 -34.79 50.06 2.29
N LEU A 13 -35.59 49.97 1.22
CA LEU A 13 -35.66 48.78 0.37
C LEU A 13 -34.31 48.46 -0.28
N ALA A 14 -33.58 49.47 -0.74
CA ALA A 14 -32.24 49.29 -1.29
C ALA A 14 -31.26 48.76 -0.23
N MET A 15 -31.30 49.27 1.01
CA MET A 15 -30.48 48.75 2.10
C MET A 15 -30.82 47.29 2.45
N PHE A 16 -32.10 46.92 2.50
CA PHE A 16 -32.51 45.53 2.71
C PHE A 16 -32.07 44.60 1.58
N ALA A 17 -32.18 45.05 0.32
CA ALA A 17 -31.69 44.30 -0.82
C ALA A 17 -30.17 44.09 -0.74
N LEU A 18 -29.41 45.12 -0.38
CA LEU A 18 -27.96 45.02 -0.18
C LEU A 18 -27.60 44.06 0.97
N LEU A 19 -28.35 44.09 2.08
CA LEU A 19 -28.19 43.14 3.18
C LEU A 19 -28.50 41.70 2.73
N MET A 20 -29.58 41.46 2.00
CA MET A 20 -29.91 40.13 1.47
C MET A 20 -28.85 39.62 0.51
N ILE A 21 -28.33 40.47 -0.38
CA ILE A 21 -27.21 40.13 -1.28
C ILE A 21 -25.98 39.78 -0.44
N ASN A 22 -25.66 40.57 0.59
CA ASN A 22 -24.51 40.31 1.46
C ASN A 22 -24.64 38.98 2.21
N VAL A 23 -25.81 38.68 2.79
CA VAL A 23 -26.07 37.41 3.48
C VAL A 23 -25.95 36.23 2.52
N ASN A 24 -26.53 36.30 1.32
CA ASN A 24 -26.41 35.24 0.32
C ASN A 24 -24.96 35.08 -0.18
N PHE A 25 -24.21 36.18 -0.31
CA PHE A 25 -22.79 36.11 -0.66
C PHE A 25 -21.97 35.44 0.45
N LEU A 26 -22.27 35.74 1.72
CA LEU A 26 -21.63 35.10 2.87
C LEU A 26 -21.97 33.60 2.93
N GLN A 27 -23.23 33.22 2.70
CA GLN A 27 -23.70 31.82 2.80
C GLN A 27 -23.38 30.96 1.57
N GLY A 28 -23.37 31.53 0.37
CA GLY A 28 -23.18 30.77 -0.87
C GLY A 28 -21.75 30.81 -1.41
N VAL A 29 -21.04 31.93 -1.23
CA VAL A 29 -19.71 32.13 -1.84
C VAL A 29 -18.60 32.06 -0.79
N ARG A 30 -18.79 32.67 0.39
CA ARG A 30 -17.77 32.69 1.45
C ARG A 30 -17.94 31.62 2.52
N ALA A 31 -18.99 30.82 2.49
CA ALA A 31 -19.28 29.87 3.57
C ALA A 31 -18.16 28.86 3.77
N GLU A 32 -17.61 28.30 2.69
CA GLU A 32 -16.50 27.35 2.76
C GLU A 32 -15.26 28.00 3.37
N GLY A 33 -14.87 29.19 2.89
CA GLY A 33 -13.70 29.92 3.40
C GLY A 33 -13.82 30.39 4.86
N LEU A 34 -15.03 30.78 5.29
CA LEU A 34 -15.30 31.13 6.69
C LEU A 34 -15.35 29.90 7.60
N SER A 35 -15.88 28.78 7.09
CA SER A 35 -15.85 27.51 7.80
C SER A 35 -14.40 27.04 7.98
N SER A 36 -13.60 27.02 6.92
CA SER A 36 -12.19 26.59 6.97
C SER A 36 -11.21 27.58 7.62
N ASP A 37 -11.66 28.74 8.11
CA ASP A 37 -10.79 29.73 8.75
C ASP A 37 -10.22 29.17 10.07
N PRO A 38 -8.89 29.19 10.28
CA PRO A 38 -8.26 28.62 11.49
C PRO A 38 -8.69 29.31 12.79
N ARG A 39 -9.27 30.52 12.73
CA ARG A 39 -9.84 31.22 13.90
C ARG A 39 -11.25 30.74 14.25
N ASN A 40 -11.90 29.98 13.37
CA ASN A 40 -13.21 29.41 13.63
C ASN A 40 -13.09 28.23 14.61
N THR A 41 -13.23 28.52 15.90
CA THR A 41 -13.17 27.50 16.96
C THR A 41 -14.39 26.59 16.99
N ARG A 42 -15.50 26.96 16.33
CA ARG A 42 -16.72 26.14 16.29
C ARG A 42 -16.45 24.80 15.62
N ASN A 43 -15.74 24.82 14.49
CA ASN A 43 -15.39 23.60 13.79
C ASN A 43 -14.52 22.66 14.63
N PHE A 44 -13.67 23.20 15.51
CA PHE A 44 -12.88 22.40 16.43
C PHE A 44 -13.76 21.67 17.46
N TYR A 45 -14.74 22.34 18.09
CA TYR A 45 -15.64 21.68 19.04
C TYR A 45 -16.66 20.76 18.36
N GLU A 46 -17.19 21.16 17.20
CA GLU A 46 -18.14 20.35 16.41
C GLU A 46 -17.56 18.99 16.01
N ARG A 47 -16.25 18.92 15.74
CA ARG A 47 -15.52 17.66 15.47
C ARG A 47 -15.62 16.63 16.59
N TYR A 48 -15.84 17.05 17.83
CA TYR A 48 -15.99 16.19 19.02
C TYR A 48 -17.44 16.14 19.52
N ALA A 49 -18.38 16.82 18.85
CA ALA A 49 -19.81 16.80 19.20
C ALA A 49 -20.56 15.63 18.55
N ILE A 50 -20.07 15.15 17.41
CA ILE A 50 -20.66 14.06 16.62
C ILE A 50 -20.02 12.73 17.02
N GLU A 51 -20.85 11.69 17.17
CA GLU A 51 -20.37 10.33 17.32
C GLU A 51 -19.81 9.86 15.97
N ARG A 52 -18.51 10.08 15.75
CA ARG A 52 -17.81 9.68 14.54
C ARG A 52 -17.89 8.16 14.36
N GLY A 53 -18.20 7.71 13.16
CA GLY A 53 -18.47 6.30 12.88
C GLY A 53 -17.27 5.38 13.10
N ARG A 54 -17.53 4.07 13.24
CA ARG A 54 -16.48 3.10 13.57
C ARG A 54 -15.72 2.69 12.32
N ILE A 55 -14.44 2.32 12.51
CA ILE A 55 -13.66 1.62 11.50
C ILE A 55 -13.50 0.17 11.96
N THR A 56 -13.84 -0.78 11.10
CA THR A 56 -13.80 -2.22 11.39
C THR A 56 -12.92 -2.99 10.41
N ALA A 57 -12.37 -4.12 10.88
CA ALA A 57 -11.62 -5.07 10.08
C ALA A 57 -11.94 -6.50 10.56
N GLY A 58 -12.45 -7.36 9.66
CA GLY A 58 -12.85 -8.73 10.02
C GLY A 58 -13.84 -8.80 11.19
N GLY A 59 -14.74 -7.83 11.31
CA GLY A 59 -15.70 -7.69 12.40
C GLY A 59 -15.16 -7.11 13.71
N ALA A 60 -13.84 -6.89 13.84
CA ALA A 60 -13.25 -6.22 14.99
C ALA A 60 -13.29 -4.69 14.80
N VAL A 61 -13.58 -3.95 15.87
CA VAL A 61 -13.54 -2.48 15.88
C VAL A 61 -12.11 -2.01 16.13
N ILE A 62 -11.53 -1.30 15.17
CA ILE A 62 -10.13 -0.82 15.21
C ILE A 62 -10.02 0.70 15.36
N ALA A 63 -11.11 1.44 15.17
CA ALA A 63 -11.26 2.82 15.63
C ALA A 63 -12.71 3.11 16.02
N ARG A 64 -12.93 3.83 17.11
CA ARG A 64 -14.27 4.21 17.59
C ARG A 64 -14.27 5.52 18.36
N SER A 65 -15.45 6.11 18.45
CA SER A 65 -15.71 7.26 19.31
C SER A 65 -16.20 6.78 20.68
N VAL A 66 -15.68 7.38 21.75
CA VAL A 66 -16.08 7.11 23.13
C VAL A 66 -16.60 8.38 23.76
N GLU A 67 -17.76 8.30 24.41
CA GLU A 67 -18.36 9.44 25.10
C GLU A 67 -17.53 9.82 26.33
N THR A 68 -17.34 11.11 26.54
CA THR A 68 -16.63 11.65 27.71
C THR A 68 -17.58 12.41 28.64
N LYS A 69 -17.07 12.76 29.83
CA LYS A 69 -17.78 13.61 30.78
C LYS A 69 -17.49 15.11 30.56
N ASP A 70 -16.69 15.46 29.55
CA ASP A 70 -16.34 16.85 29.24
C ASP A 70 -17.48 17.53 28.48
N GLU A 71 -17.87 18.73 28.92
CA GLU A 71 -18.96 19.50 28.30
C GLU A 71 -18.63 20.01 26.90
N ASN A 72 -17.35 20.20 26.58
CA ASN A 72 -16.87 20.71 25.30
C ASN A 72 -16.47 19.61 24.32
N PHE A 73 -16.11 18.42 24.83
CA PHE A 73 -15.61 17.31 24.02
C PHE A 73 -16.42 16.05 24.27
N LYS A 74 -17.65 16.02 23.74
CA LYS A 74 -18.59 14.92 23.99
C LYS A 74 -18.02 13.55 23.59
N PHE A 75 -17.31 13.46 22.48
CA PHE A 75 -16.72 12.20 21.99
C PHE A 75 -15.23 12.35 21.72
N ILE A 76 -14.41 11.41 22.18
CA ILE A 76 -12.99 11.29 21.82
C ILE A 76 -12.75 10.03 20.99
N ARG A 77 -11.68 10.05 20.19
CA ARG A 77 -11.33 8.92 19.32
C ARG A 77 -10.41 7.93 20.04
N GLU A 78 -10.77 6.66 20.01
CA GLU A 78 -10.01 5.54 20.58
C GLU A 78 -9.62 4.55 19.47
N TYR A 79 -8.42 4.00 19.55
CA TYR A 79 -7.88 3.01 18.61
C TYR A 79 -7.49 1.73 19.38
N PRO A 80 -8.39 0.74 19.45
CA PRO A 80 -8.01 -0.59 19.93
C PRO A 80 -6.84 -1.14 19.11
N ASP A 81 -5.85 -1.73 19.78
CA ASP A 81 -4.61 -2.21 19.15
C ASP A 81 -3.91 -1.14 18.28
N ALA A 82 -3.90 0.11 18.75
CA ALA A 82 -3.51 1.32 18.02
C ALA A 82 -2.29 1.15 17.08
N LYS A 83 -1.19 0.56 17.57
CA LYS A 83 0.05 0.36 16.80
C LYS A 83 -0.08 -0.66 15.66
N LEU A 84 -0.94 -1.65 15.81
CA LEU A 84 -1.17 -2.72 14.84
C LEU A 84 -1.85 -2.20 13.56
N TYR A 85 -2.73 -1.21 13.71
CA TYR A 85 -3.55 -0.66 12.63
C TYR A 85 -3.21 0.79 12.27
N ALA A 86 -2.22 1.42 12.90
CA ALA A 86 -1.93 2.85 12.76
C ALA A 86 -1.82 3.35 11.31
N HIS A 87 -1.18 2.58 10.42
CA HIS A 87 -1.00 2.94 9.01
C HIS A 87 -2.23 2.64 8.13
N VAL A 88 -3.21 1.91 8.67
CA VAL A 88 -4.52 1.66 8.06
C VAL A 88 -5.51 2.73 8.54
N THR A 89 -5.71 2.85 9.86
CA THR A 89 -6.66 3.81 10.43
C THR A 89 -6.17 5.24 10.22
N GLY A 90 -4.87 5.48 10.40
CA GLY A 90 -4.34 6.82 10.60
C GLY A 90 -4.67 7.33 11.99
N PHE A 91 -4.74 8.65 12.12
CA PHE A 91 -5.19 9.32 13.34
C PHE A 91 -6.25 10.39 13.00
N PHE A 92 -6.99 10.81 14.02
CA PHE A 92 -7.95 11.91 13.98
C PHE A 92 -7.61 12.87 15.10
N SER A 93 -7.14 14.04 14.73
CA SER A 93 -6.64 15.07 15.64
C SER A 93 -7.51 16.33 15.59
N PRO A 94 -7.30 17.30 16.51
CA PRO A 94 -8.00 18.58 16.52
C PRO A 94 -8.09 19.30 15.17
N GLU A 95 -7.01 19.23 14.37
CA GLU A 95 -6.84 20.06 13.18
C GLU A 95 -6.56 19.26 11.91
N SER A 96 -6.31 17.95 12.02
CA SER A 96 -5.98 17.09 10.87
C SER A 96 -6.40 15.65 11.09
N ALA A 97 -6.46 14.86 10.01
CA ALA A 97 -6.56 13.41 10.08
C ALA A 97 -5.57 12.79 9.08
N SER A 98 -5.39 11.47 9.13
CA SER A 98 -4.57 10.73 8.15
C SER A 98 -5.20 9.39 7.76
N ALA A 99 -4.69 8.77 6.70
CA ALA A 99 -5.15 7.47 6.19
C ALA A 99 -6.68 7.36 6.06
N ILE A 100 -7.31 6.28 6.53
CA ILE A 100 -8.77 6.09 6.46
C ILE A 100 -9.53 7.19 7.21
N GLU A 101 -9.01 7.65 8.36
CA GLU A 101 -9.63 8.78 9.08
C GLU A 101 -9.69 10.05 8.22
N GLN A 102 -8.74 10.25 7.29
CA GLN A 102 -8.76 11.39 6.37
C GLN A 102 -9.54 11.12 5.09
N SER A 103 -9.33 9.96 4.45
CA SER A 103 -9.96 9.64 3.17
C SER A 103 -11.48 9.54 3.31
N GLU A 104 -11.94 8.91 4.39
CA GLU A 104 -13.36 8.70 4.67
C GLU A 104 -13.93 9.75 5.63
N ASN A 105 -13.24 10.89 5.82
CA ASN A 105 -13.59 11.83 6.88
C ASN A 105 -15.06 12.27 6.83
N ARG A 106 -15.57 12.60 5.63
CA ARG A 106 -16.95 13.08 5.44
C ARG A 106 -18.00 12.01 5.74
N LEU A 107 -17.66 10.73 5.51
CA LEU A 107 -18.55 9.62 5.83
C LEU A 107 -18.51 9.37 7.34
N LEU A 108 -17.30 9.32 7.91
CA LEU A 108 -17.07 9.10 9.32
C LEU A 108 -17.64 10.22 10.21
N ASP A 109 -17.68 11.48 9.78
CA ASP A 109 -18.31 12.59 10.52
C ASP A 109 -19.78 12.85 10.14
N GLY A 110 -20.33 12.09 9.20
CA GLY A 110 -21.72 12.21 8.74
C GLY A 110 -21.97 13.37 7.76
N SER A 111 -20.98 14.18 7.42
CA SER A 111 -21.13 15.34 6.52
C SER A 111 -21.19 14.99 5.03
N SER A 112 -21.00 13.73 4.64
CA SER A 112 -21.08 13.30 3.23
C SER A 112 -22.44 13.59 2.59
N ALA A 113 -22.43 13.96 1.31
CA ALA A 113 -23.63 14.15 0.52
C ALA A 113 -24.48 12.86 0.46
N ASP A 114 -23.83 11.70 0.49
CA ASP A 114 -24.49 10.39 0.44
C ASP A 114 -25.36 10.13 1.68
N LEU A 115 -25.14 10.89 2.76
CA LEU A 115 -25.90 10.83 4.00
C LEU A 115 -26.94 11.96 4.12
N LEU A 116 -27.19 12.76 3.06
CA LEU A 116 -28.08 13.93 3.07
C LEU A 116 -29.52 13.58 3.47
N LEU A 117 -30.08 12.52 2.89
CA LEU A 117 -31.44 12.07 3.20
C LEU A 117 -31.55 11.69 4.68
N ARG A 118 -30.56 10.96 5.19
CA ARG A 118 -30.48 10.53 6.58
C ARG A 118 -30.38 11.72 7.53
N ARG A 119 -29.46 12.65 7.27
CA ARG A 119 -29.32 13.90 8.04
C ARG A 119 -30.59 14.73 8.07
N SER A 120 -31.31 14.77 6.96
CA SER A 120 -32.59 15.49 6.89
C SER A 120 -33.61 14.83 7.83
N ILE A 121 -33.71 13.50 7.79
CA ILE A 121 -34.58 12.73 8.71
C ILE A 121 -34.16 12.98 10.17
N ASP A 122 -32.88 12.84 10.50
CA ASP A 122 -32.35 13.05 11.86
C ASP A 122 -32.69 14.46 12.38
N LEU A 123 -32.57 15.49 11.52
CA LEU A 123 -32.94 16.87 11.86
C LEU A 123 -34.45 17.01 12.13
N PHE A 124 -35.31 16.33 11.35
CA PHE A 124 -36.76 16.35 11.55
C PHE A 124 -37.21 15.54 12.78
N THR A 125 -36.53 14.44 13.09
CA THR A 125 -36.85 13.57 14.23
C THR A 125 -36.18 14.02 15.53
N GLY A 126 -35.19 14.91 15.45
CA GLY A 126 -34.37 15.32 16.59
C GLY A 126 -33.35 14.26 17.02
N GLU A 127 -33.09 13.24 16.19
CA GLU A 127 -32.04 12.27 16.46
C GLU A 127 -30.65 12.91 16.28
N PRO A 128 -29.68 12.63 17.16
CA PRO A 128 -28.32 13.15 16.99
C PRO A 128 -27.69 12.54 15.74
N THR A 129 -27.11 13.38 14.88
CA THR A 129 -26.37 12.92 13.70
C THR A 129 -25.18 12.06 14.13
N LYS A 130 -25.00 10.92 13.45
CA LYS A 130 -23.89 9.98 13.65
C LYS A 130 -23.16 9.73 12.34
N GLY A 131 -21.88 9.40 12.45
CA GLY A 131 -21.06 9.00 11.31
C GLY A 131 -21.42 7.63 10.74
N ALA A 132 -21.12 7.44 9.46
CA ALA A 132 -21.13 6.13 8.82
C ALA A 132 -19.96 5.26 9.30
N ASN A 133 -20.18 3.94 9.36
CA ASN A 133 -19.14 2.97 9.68
C ASN A 133 -18.43 2.54 8.39
N VAL A 134 -17.11 2.36 8.49
CA VAL A 134 -16.24 1.91 7.39
C VAL A 134 -15.69 0.53 7.74
N ASP A 135 -16.06 -0.48 6.96
CA ASP A 135 -15.55 -1.83 7.07
C ASP A 135 -14.44 -2.05 6.04
N LEU A 136 -13.28 -2.52 6.51
CA LEU A 136 -12.08 -2.70 5.71
C LEU A 136 -11.87 -4.17 5.35
N THR A 137 -11.14 -4.40 4.26
CA THR A 137 -10.75 -5.73 3.77
C THR A 137 -9.72 -6.43 4.65
N ILE A 138 -9.11 -5.71 5.60
CA ILE A 138 -8.03 -6.22 6.45
C ILE A 138 -8.49 -7.47 7.20
N ASN A 139 -7.71 -8.54 7.06
CA ASN A 139 -7.86 -9.76 7.84
C ASN A 139 -7.06 -9.62 9.14
N PRO A 140 -7.69 -9.61 10.32
CA PRO A 140 -6.99 -9.40 11.59
C PRO A 140 -5.89 -10.43 11.88
N LYS A 141 -6.05 -11.69 11.43
CA LYS A 141 -5.02 -12.72 11.59
C LYS A 141 -3.80 -12.41 10.73
N ALA A 142 -4.01 -12.04 9.46
CA ALA A 142 -2.93 -11.67 8.55
C ALA A 142 -2.18 -10.43 9.04
N GLN A 143 -2.92 -9.37 9.41
CA GLN A 143 -2.35 -8.12 9.92
C GLN A 143 -1.51 -8.37 11.18
N LYS A 144 -2.04 -9.13 12.15
CA LYS A 144 -1.35 -9.45 13.39
C LYS A 144 -0.10 -10.29 13.16
N ALA A 145 -0.18 -11.34 12.34
CA ALA A 145 0.97 -12.18 12.01
C ALA A 145 2.08 -11.37 11.32
N ALA A 146 1.71 -10.51 10.37
CA ALA A 146 2.65 -9.63 9.67
C ALA A 146 3.33 -8.63 10.62
N TYR A 147 2.55 -7.99 11.48
CA TYR A 147 3.05 -7.05 12.49
C TYR A 147 3.99 -7.72 13.49
N ASP A 148 3.58 -8.85 14.06
CA ASP A 148 4.38 -9.56 15.05
C ASP A 148 5.68 -10.08 14.44
N ALA A 149 5.63 -10.66 13.23
CA ALA A 149 6.82 -11.18 12.56
C ALA A 149 7.81 -10.06 12.18
N LEU A 150 7.33 -8.94 11.62
CA LEU A 150 8.17 -7.78 11.34
C LEU A 150 8.75 -7.20 12.64
N ARG A 151 7.96 -7.07 13.70
CA ARG A 151 8.42 -6.54 14.99
C ARG A 151 9.47 -7.43 15.65
N GLN A 152 9.26 -8.74 15.63
CA GLN A 152 10.21 -9.73 16.18
C GLN A 152 11.53 -9.75 15.43
N SER A 153 11.52 -9.42 14.12
CA SER A 153 12.76 -9.27 13.36
C SER A 153 13.65 -8.14 13.91
N GLY A 154 13.08 -7.18 14.65
CA GLY A 154 13.78 -5.99 15.13
C GLY A 154 14.14 -5.00 14.03
N LYS A 155 13.68 -5.25 12.79
CA LYS A 155 14.05 -4.48 11.60
C LYS A 155 12.91 -3.56 11.15
N ARG A 156 13.29 -2.52 10.40
CA ARG A 156 12.37 -1.61 9.70
C ARG A 156 11.92 -2.28 8.41
N GLY A 157 10.69 -2.06 7.99
CA GLY A 157 10.14 -2.71 6.81
C GLY A 157 8.63 -2.57 6.67
N ALA A 158 8.09 -3.27 5.70
CA ALA A 158 6.66 -3.30 5.44
C ALA A 158 6.25 -4.64 4.84
N LEU A 159 4.96 -4.94 4.98
CA LEU A 159 4.32 -6.09 4.36
C LEU A 159 2.95 -5.68 3.83
N VAL A 160 2.68 -6.08 2.59
CA VAL A 160 1.35 -6.02 1.99
C VAL A 160 0.92 -7.43 1.64
N ALA A 161 -0.31 -7.79 1.98
CA ALA A 161 -0.95 -9.02 1.54
C ALA A 161 -2.28 -8.70 0.85
N LEU A 162 -2.55 -9.40 -0.24
CA LEU A 162 -3.71 -9.26 -1.11
C LEU A 162 -4.43 -10.60 -1.24
N ASP A 163 -5.74 -10.57 -1.41
CA ASP A 163 -6.49 -11.65 -2.04
C ASP A 163 -6.26 -11.57 -3.57
N PRO A 164 -5.61 -12.56 -4.21
CA PRO A 164 -5.28 -12.50 -5.62
C PRO A 164 -6.49 -12.36 -6.55
N LYS A 165 -7.62 -12.93 -6.16
CA LYS A 165 -8.82 -13.05 -7.01
C LYS A 165 -9.70 -11.81 -6.97
N THR A 166 -9.49 -10.94 -5.98
CA THR A 166 -10.36 -9.78 -5.76
C THR A 166 -9.60 -8.47 -5.71
N GLY A 167 -8.32 -8.47 -5.33
CA GLY A 167 -7.55 -7.25 -5.05
C GLY A 167 -7.74 -6.74 -3.61
N ALA A 168 -8.50 -7.44 -2.76
CA ALA A 168 -8.73 -7.02 -1.38
C ALA A 168 -7.41 -6.98 -0.59
N ILE A 169 -7.10 -5.86 0.05
CA ILE A 169 -5.90 -5.73 0.90
C ILE A 169 -6.17 -6.43 2.23
N LEU A 170 -5.55 -7.59 2.45
CA LEU A 170 -5.73 -8.42 3.64
C LEU A 170 -4.81 -7.99 4.79
N ALA A 171 -3.64 -7.44 4.47
CA ALA A 171 -2.74 -6.85 5.47
C ALA A 171 -1.96 -5.69 4.84
N MET A 172 -1.75 -4.63 5.62
CA MET A 172 -0.90 -3.51 5.27
C MET A 172 -0.17 -3.04 6.53
N VAL A 173 1.08 -3.47 6.68
CA VAL A 173 1.90 -3.24 7.86
C VAL A 173 3.13 -2.43 7.45
N SER A 174 3.49 -1.44 8.28
CA SER A 174 4.73 -0.69 8.18
C SER A 174 5.34 -0.58 9.59
N LEU A 175 6.65 -0.79 9.68
CA LEU A 175 7.45 -0.61 10.88
C LEU A 175 8.71 0.22 10.58
N PRO A 176 9.11 1.12 11.50
CA PRO A 176 8.49 1.42 12.79
C PRO A 176 7.13 2.09 12.62
N THR A 177 6.26 1.95 13.63
CA THR A 177 4.90 2.50 13.67
C THR A 177 4.78 3.47 14.85
N TYR A 178 3.64 4.15 14.95
CA TYR A 178 3.28 5.07 16.03
C TYR A 178 1.98 4.63 16.70
N ASP A 179 1.60 5.29 17.80
CA ASP A 179 0.30 5.12 18.44
C ASP A 179 -0.63 6.30 18.07
N PRO A 180 -1.66 6.09 17.23
CA PRO A 180 -2.64 7.12 16.88
C PRO A 180 -3.34 7.79 18.06
N THR A 181 -3.43 7.12 19.22
CA THR A 181 -4.05 7.66 20.43
C THR A 181 -3.28 8.88 20.94
N GLU A 182 -1.96 8.89 20.78
CA GLU A 182 -1.10 10.02 21.18
C GLU A 182 -1.37 11.29 20.35
N LEU A 183 -1.99 11.14 19.17
CA LEU A 183 -2.32 12.22 18.24
C LEU A 183 -3.81 12.59 18.23
N SER A 184 -4.63 11.88 19.03
CA SER A 184 -6.10 12.02 19.00
C SER A 184 -6.68 12.71 20.24
N GLY A 185 -5.83 13.37 21.03
CA GLY A 185 -6.23 14.17 22.18
C GLY A 185 -6.89 15.50 21.78
N THR A 186 -7.46 16.20 22.77
CA THR A 186 -8.14 17.50 22.59
C THR A 186 -7.22 18.70 22.85
N ASP A 187 -6.07 18.48 23.50
CA ASP A 187 -5.05 19.51 23.75
C ASP A 187 -4.21 19.72 22.49
N LYS A 188 -4.54 20.76 21.73
CA LYS A 188 -3.87 21.13 20.47
C LYS A 188 -2.36 21.26 20.63
N GLY A 189 -1.89 21.87 21.72
CA GLY A 189 -0.46 22.10 21.96
C GLY A 189 0.31 20.80 22.17
N LYS A 190 -0.25 19.88 22.96
CA LYS A 190 0.34 18.54 23.17
C LYS A 190 0.33 17.70 21.92
N VAL A 191 -0.80 17.66 21.19
CA VAL A 191 -0.92 16.89 19.94
C VAL A 191 0.06 17.41 18.89
N PHE A 192 0.16 18.73 18.71
CA PHE A 192 1.10 19.34 17.79
C PHE A 192 2.55 19.01 18.15
N SER A 193 2.92 19.15 19.42
CA SER A 193 4.28 18.83 19.89
C SER A 193 4.63 17.36 19.65
N ARG A 194 3.69 16.45 19.93
CA ARG A 194 3.89 15.02 19.72
C ARG A 194 3.98 14.65 18.24
N TYR A 195 3.16 15.27 17.39
CA TYR A 195 3.26 15.09 15.95
C TYR A 195 4.63 15.55 15.43
N ASP A 196 5.10 16.72 15.87
CA ASP A 196 6.40 17.28 15.48
C ASP A 196 7.57 16.37 15.92
N GLU A 197 7.50 15.76 17.11
CA GLU A 197 8.46 14.74 17.55
C GLU A 197 8.48 13.53 16.60
N LEU A 198 7.31 12.96 16.29
CA LEU A 198 7.20 11.80 15.40
C LEU A 198 7.62 12.11 13.96
N ALA A 199 7.35 13.32 13.48
CA ALA A 199 7.75 13.78 12.16
C ALA A 199 9.26 14.01 12.02
N LYS A 200 9.92 14.42 13.11
CA LYS A 200 11.39 14.62 13.17
C LYS A 200 12.16 13.35 13.54
N ASP A 201 11.48 12.28 13.95
CA ASP A 201 12.10 11.01 14.30
C ASP A 201 12.80 10.41 13.07
N LYS A 202 14.10 10.11 13.21
CA LYS A 202 14.94 9.53 12.14
C LYS A 202 14.48 8.15 11.69
N SER A 203 13.73 7.44 12.52
CA SER A 203 13.16 6.13 12.21
C SER A 203 11.87 6.24 11.38
N GLN A 204 11.33 7.45 11.18
CA GLN A 204 10.16 7.77 10.36
C GLN A 204 8.95 6.87 10.68
N PRO A 205 8.43 6.91 11.91
CA PRO A 205 7.31 6.07 12.34
C PRO A 205 5.98 6.46 11.68
N LEU A 206 5.82 7.71 11.21
CA LEU A 206 4.61 8.16 10.50
C LEU A 206 4.54 7.67 9.06
N LEU A 207 5.67 7.28 8.47
CA LEU A 207 5.73 6.85 7.07
C LEU A 207 5.08 5.49 6.90
N ASN A 208 4.04 5.42 6.06
CA ASN A 208 3.51 4.14 5.61
C ASN A 208 4.39 3.58 4.49
N ARG A 209 5.40 2.78 4.85
CA ARG A 209 6.35 2.17 3.91
C ARG A 209 5.70 1.19 2.92
N ALA A 210 4.50 0.70 3.21
CA ALA A 210 3.79 -0.24 2.36
C ALA A 210 3.29 0.39 1.04
N ILE A 211 3.00 1.70 1.06
CA ILE A 211 2.43 2.44 -0.08
C ILE A 211 3.11 3.78 -0.36
N GLY A 212 3.73 4.41 0.65
CA GLY A 212 4.23 5.79 0.57
C GLY A 212 5.70 5.92 0.20
N GLN A 213 6.41 4.80 0.00
CA GLN A 213 7.82 4.79 -0.40
C GLN A 213 8.08 3.69 -1.42
N THR A 214 8.95 4.00 -2.37
CA THR A 214 9.47 3.04 -3.35
C THR A 214 10.88 2.60 -3.02
N TYR A 215 11.23 1.36 -3.36
CA TYR A 215 12.56 0.77 -3.18
C TYR A 215 12.98 0.04 -4.45
N PRO A 216 14.29 -0.15 -4.71
CA PRO A 216 14.71 -1.09 -5.74
C PRO A 216 14.21 -2.51 -5.37
N PRO A 217 13.50 -3.21 -6.27
CA PRO A 217 12.98 -4.55 -5.99
C PRO A 217 14.08 -5.63 -5.97
N GLY A 218 15.22 -5.38 -6.62
CA GLY A 218 16.28 -6.37 -6.77
C GLY A 218 15.77 -7.66 -7.40
N SER A 219 16.27 -8.80 -6.95
CA SER A 219 16.00 -10.09 -7.60
C SER A 219 14.53 -10.56 -7.61
N THR A 220 13.60 -9.90 -6.90
CA THR A 220 12.15 -10.18 -7.11
C THR A 220 11.69 -9.74 -8.49
N PHE A 221 12.30 -8.69 -9.06
CA PHE A 221 11.96 -8.18 -10.39
C PHE A 221 12.31 -9.15 -11.53
N LYS A 222 13.20 -10.12 -11.29
CA LYS A 222 13.47 -11.20 -12.26
C LYS A 222 12.21 -11.97 -12.65
N VAL A 223 11.18 -11.97 -11.81
CA VAL A 223 9.86 -12.51 -12.14
C VAL A 223 9.23 -11.74 -13.32
N VAL A 224 9.28 -10.41 -13.31
CA VAL A 224 8.80 -9.57 -14.42
C VAL A 224 9.67 -9.75 -15.66
N THR A 225 11.00 -9.81 -15.51
CA THR A 225 11.91 -10.12 -16.63
C THR A 225 11.63 -11.49 -17.24
N THR A 226 11.28 -12.47 -16.41
CA THR A 226 10.89 -13.82 -16.87
C THR A 226 9.56 -13.78 -17.61
N ALA A 227 8.59 -13.02 -17.11
CA ALA A 227 7.31 -12.80 -17.76
C ALA A 227 7.48 -12.23 -19.17
N ALA A 228 8.24 -11.13 -19.30
CA ALA A 228 8.53 -10.50 -20.59
C ALA A 228 9.20 -11.48 -21.57
N PHE A 229 10.14 -12.29 -21.07
CA PHE A 229 10.86 -13.27 -21.88
C PHE A 229 9.98 -14.42 -22.39
N LEU A 230 9.00 -14.85 -21.60
CA LEU A 230 8.04 -15.90 -21.98
C LEU A 230 6.95 -15.37 -22.92
N GLU A 231 6.46 -14.14 -22.70
CA GLU A 231 5.44 -13.52 -23.56
C GLU A 231 6.01 -13.11 -24.93
N ASP A 232 7.31 -12.80 -25.02
CA ASP A 232 7.99 -12.53 -26.29
C ASP A 232 8.02 -13.73 -27.25
N ASP A 233 7.99 -14.95 -26.72
CA ASP A 233 8.06 -16.18 -27.53
C ASP A 233 7.43 -17.35 -26.75
N THR A 234 6.20 -17.68 -27.14
CA THR A 234 5.37 -18.68 -26.48
C THR A 234 5.94 -20.10 -26.53
N SER A 235 6.92 -20.37 -27.40
CA SER A 235 7.61 -21.67 -27.42
C SER A 235 8.51 -21.90 -26.20
N ARG A 236 8.86 -20.83 -25.47
CA ARG A 236 9.70 -20.87 -24.28
C ARG A 236 8.93 -21.41 -23.07
N ASN A 237 9.65 -22.05 -22.16
CA ASN A 237 9.12 -22.64 -20.95
C ASN A 237 10.21 -22.74 -19.86
N ALA A 238 9.87 -23.33 -18.71
CA ALA A 238 10.78 -23.52 -17.57
C ALA A 238 12.12 -24.20 -17.95
N GLN A 239 12.12 -25.08 -18.96
CA GLN A 239 13.29 -25.83 -19.42
C GLN A 239 14.05 -25.16 -20.56
N THR A 240 13.60 -24.00 -21.04
CA THR A 240 14.34 -23.21 -22.02
C THR A 240 15.75 -22.93 -21.50
N THR A 241 16.75 -23.26 -22.31
CA THR A 241 18.17 -23.02 -21.97
C THR A 241 18.51 -21.55 -22.22
N VAL A 242 19.14 -20.91 -21.24
CA VAL A 242 19.56 -19.52 -21.28
C VAL A 242 21.05 -19.39 -21.01
N ALA A 243 21.67 -18.36 -21.60
CA ALA A 243 23.07 -18.04 -21.36
C ALA A 243 23.28 -17.62 -19.90
N ALA A 244 24.29 -18.19 -19.25
CA ALA A 244 24.64 -17.95 -17.86
C ALA A 244 26.15 -17.73 -17.69
N PRO A 245 26.73 -16.71 -18.36
CA PRO A 245 28.15 -16.45 -18.22
C PRO A 245 28.49 -16.13 -16.75
N GLN A 246 29.68 -16.49 -16.29
CA GLN A 246 30.09 -16.21 -14.90
C GLN A 246 30.08 -14.70 -14.57
N ARG A 247 30.48 -13.90 -15.55
CA ARG A 247 30.39 -12.44 -15.55
C ARG A 247 29.78 -12.03 -16.88
N LEU A 248 28.77 -11.17 -16.84
CA LEU A 248 28.17 -10.60 -18.04
C LEU A 248 28.84 -9.24 -18.32
N PRO A 249 29.63 -9.11 -19.40
CA PRO A 249 30.22 -7.82 -19.78
C PRO A 249 29.11 -6.81 -20.07
N LEU A 250 29.20 -5.62 -19.48
CA LEU A 250 28.23 -4.56 -19.73
C LEU A 250 28.74 -3.68 -20.90
N PRO A 251 27.96 -3.54 -21.99
CA PRO A 251 28.39 -2.77 -23.16
C PRO A 251 28.82 -1.34 -22.80
N ASN A 252 29.83 -0.83 -23.50
CA ASN A 252 30.38 0.52 -23.33
C ASN A 252 30.92 0.83 -21.91
N THR A 253 31.22 -0.20 -21.12
CA THR A 253 31.87 -0.06 -19.81
C THR A 253 33.01 -1.06 -19.64
N ASN A 254 33.88 -0.83 -18.66
CA ASN A 254 34.87 -1.83 -18.20
C ASN A 254 34.33 -2.69 -17.04
N ILE A 255 33.03 -2.64 -16.78
CA ILE A 255 32.36 -3.31 -15.67
C ILE A 255 31.64 -4.54 -16.21
N SER A 256 31.51 -5.58 -15.39
CA SER A 256 30.69 -6.74 -15.70
C SER A 256 29.73 -6.99 -14.55
N LEU A 257 28.49 -7.37 -14.86
CA LEU A 257 27.52 -7.81 -13.87
C LEU A 257 27.91 -9.22 -13.36
N PRO A 258 28.21 -9.40 -12.06
CA PRO A 258 28.52 -10.71 -11.51
C PRO A 258 27.24 -11.41 -11.02
N ASN A 259 27.30 -12.74 -10.91
CA ASN A 259 26.37 -13.46 -10.03
C ASN A 259 26.70 -13.20 -8.56
N TYR A 260 25.72 -13.45 -7.68
CA TYR A 260 25.91 -13.33 -6.24
C TYR A 260 27.12 -14.15 -5.75
N GLY A 261 27.93 -13.56 -4.87
CA GLY A 261 29.15 -14.18 -4.35
C GLY A 261 30.27 -14.39 -5.38
N GLY A 262 30.12 -13.89 -6.61
CA GLY A 262 31.09 -14.12 -7.69
C GLY A 262 31.08 -15.55 -8.25
N SER A 263 30.09 -16.37 -7.86
CA SER A 263 29.99 -17.78 -8.24
C SER A 263 29.53 -17.96 -9.68
N ALA A 264 29.88 -19.10 -10.28
CA ALA A 264 29.30 -19.50 -11.57
C ALA A 264 27.84 -19.91 -11.38
N CYS A 265 26.96 -19.53 -12.33
CA CYS A 265 25.63 -20.09 -12.44
C CYS A 265 25.69 -21.27 -13.42
N GLY A 266 25.91 -22.48 -12.90
CA GLY A 266 26.16 -23.66 -13.72
C GLY A 266 27.44 -23.54 -14.56
N SER A 267 27.43 -24.12 -15.76
CA SER A 267 28.60 -24.26 -16.65
C SER A 267 28.59 -23.31 -17.86
N GLY A 268 27.91 -22.16 -17.76
CA GLY A 268 27.82 -21.15 -18.83
C GLY A 268 26.47 -21.10 -19.53
N GLN A 269 25.66 -22.15 -19.40
CA GLN A 269 24.24 -22.19 -19.77
C GLN A 269 23.48 -23.00 -18.73
N VAL A 270 22.22 -22.62 -18.47
CA VAL A 270 21.33 -23.30 -17.51
C VAL A 270 19.88 -23.24 -18.02
N THR A 271 18.99 -24.01 -17.42
CA THR A 271 17.55 -23.86 -17.67
C THR A 271 17.01 -22.59 -17.00
N LEU A 272 15.96 -22.00 -17.56
CA LEU A 272 15.32 -20.79 -17.04
C LEU A 272 14.84 -20.98 -15.59
N ILE A 273 14.25 -22.14 -15.28
CA ILE A 273 13.85 -22.51 -13.91
C ILE A 273 15.03 -22.52 -12.95
N PHE A 274 16.17 -23.11 -13.34
CA PHE A 274 17.37 -23.12 -12.51
C PHE A 274 17.94 -21.71 -12.31
N ALA A 275 17.94 -20.88 -13.36
CA ALA A 275 18.37 -19.50 -13.26
C ALA A 275 17.52 -18.71 -12.25
N LEU A 276 16.20 -18.89 -12.25
CA LEU A 276 15.29 -18.21 -11.32
C LEU A 276 15.42 -18.78 -9.89
N GLU A 277 15.49 -20.10 -9.76
CA GLU A 277 15.64 -20.86 -8.51
C GLU A 277 16.89 -20.44 -7.72
N GLN A 278 18.03 -20.44 -8.41
CA GLN A 278 19.33 -20.03 -7.87
C GLN A 278 19.52 -18.51 -7.94
N SER A 279 18.53 -17.78 -8.49
CA SER A 279 18.51 -16.34 -8.58
C SER A 279 19.77 -15.75 -9.23
N CYS A 280 20.28 -16.41 -10.27
CA CYS A 280 21.47 -15.96 -11.00
C CYS A 280 21.23 -14.56 -11.59
N ASN A 281 22.22 -13.67 -11.62
CA ASN A 281 22.07 -12.32 -12.17
C ASN A 281 22.29 -12.30 -13.68
N THR A 282 23.32 -13.03 -14.14
CA THR A 282 23.80 -12.91 -15.51
C THR A 282 22.82 -13.36 -16.58
N PRO A 283 21.97 -14.40 -16.39
CA PRO A 283 20.94 -14.73 -17.37
C PRO A 283 19.91 -13.61 -17.53
N PHE A 284 19.39 -13.05 -16.43
CA PHE A 284 18.35 -12.02 -16.50
C PHE A 284 18.87 -10.67 -16.99
N GLY A 285 20.11 -10.31 -16.66
CA GLY A 285 20.75 -9.14 -17.27
C GLY A 285 20.89 -9.29 -18.78
N LYS A 286 21.22 -10.49 -19.28
CA LYS A 286 21.32 -10.78 -20.71
C LYS A 286 19.94 -10.79 -21.39
N ILE A 287 18.95 -11.43 -20.78
CA ILE A 287 17.57 -11.45 -21.26
C ILE A 287 17.04 -10.02 -21.42
N GLY A 288 17.25 -9.17 -20.41
CA GLY A 288 16.85 -7.77 -20.45
C GLY A 288 17.47 -6.99 -21.61
N MET A 289 18.78 -7.14 -21.81
CA MET A 289 19.49 -6.55 -22.95
C MET A 289 18.94 -7.01 -24.30
N ASP A 290 18.59 -8.30 -24.41
CA ASP A 290 18.07 -8.90 -25.66
C ASP A 290 16.64 -8.47 -25.97
N LEU A 291 15.81 -8.29 -24.94
CA LEU A 291 14.43 -7.80 -25.09
C LEU A 291 14.40 -6.30 -25.40
N GLY A 292 15.30 -5.51 -24.80
CA GLY A 292 15.33 -4.06 -24.94
C GLY A 292 14.30 -3.34 -24.05
N TYR A 293 14.35 -2.01 -24.07
CA TYR A 293 13.54 -1.16 -23.19
C TYR A 293 12.06 -1.30 -23.46
N ASP A 294 11.63 -1.18 -24.71
CA ASP A 294 10.20 -1.15 -25.06
C ASP A 294 9.45 -2.38 -24.56
N LYS A 295 9.99 -3.59 -24.78
CA LYS A 295 9.35 -4.84 -24.34
C LYS A 295 9.35 -4.98 -22.82
N MET A 296 10.44 -4.58 -22.16
CA MET A 296 10.52 -4.62 -20.70
C MET A 296 9.55 -3.62 -20.07
N ASN A 297 9.48 -2.40 -20.60
CA ASN A 297 8.59 -1.36 -20.11
C ASN A 297 7.11 -1.72 -20.37
N GLU A 298 6.78 -2.22 -21.55
CA GLU A 298 5.43 -2.72 -21.86
C GLU A 298 5.01 -3.82 -20.88
N GLN A 299 5.89 -4.79 -20.58
CA GLN A 299 5.58 -5.81 -19.60
C GLN A 299 5.34 -5.25 -18.20
N THR A 300 6.09 -4.20 -17.80
CA THR A 300 5.90 -3.55 -16.50
C THR A 300 4.58 -2.78 -16.41
N GLU A 301 4.19 -2.08 -17.47
CA GLU A 301 2.90 -1.39 -17.56
C GLU A 301 1.74 -2.38 -17.47
N LYS A 302 1.85 -3.56 -18.11
CA LYS A 302 0.86 -4.64 -17.97
C LYS A 302 0.73 -5.18 -16.53
N PHE A 303 1.73 -5.00 -15.67
CA PHE A 303 1.62 -5.28 -14.23
C PHE A 303 1.05 -4.09 -13.40
N GLY A 304 0.66 -3.00 -14.03
CA GLY A 304 0.11 -1.78 -13.40
C GLY A 304 1.16 -0.75 -12.99
N MET A 305 2.43 -0.92 -13.41
CA MET A 305 3.45 0.09 -13.15
C MET A 305 3.24 1.33 -14.01
N GLY A 306 3.67 2.50 -13.53
CA GLY A 306 3.40 3.77 -14.19
C GLY A 306 1.99 4.32 -13.96
N GLU A 307 1.04 3.52 -13.46
CA GLU A 307 -0.30 4.01 -13.10
C GLU A 307 -0.33 4.65 -11.70
N GLN A 308 -1.17 5.68 -11.56
CA GLN A 308 -1.42 6.29 -10.24
C GLN A 308 -2.50 5.49 -9.50
N ILE A 309 -2.07 4.65 -8.57
CA ILE A 309 -2.95 3.81 -7.74
C ILE A 309 -3.36 4.57 -6.45
N GLY A 310 -4.58 4.33 -5.98
CA GLY A 310 -5.10 4.84 -4.71
C GLY A 310 -5.88 3.76 -3.94
N VAL A 311 -5.68 3.66 -2.61
CA VAL A 311 -6.23 2.57 -1.78
C VAL A 311 -6.71 2.96 -0.38
N PRO A 312 -7.77 3.77 -0.20
CA PRO A 312 -8.08 5.08 -0.81
C PRO A 312 -7.02 6.17 -0.54
N MET A 313 -5.91 5.83 0.14
CA MET A 313 -4.73 6.69 0.26
C MET A 313 -3.96 6.73 -1.06
N SER A 314 -3.26 7.84 -1.34
CA SER A 314 -2.32 7.92 -2.46
C SER A 314 -1.18 6.92 -2.30
N VAL A 315 -0.90 6.16 -3.35
CA VAL A 315 0.24 5.25 -3.44
C VAL A 315 1.35 5.94 -4.21
N ALA A 316 2.60 5.82 -3.73
CA ALA A 316 3.77 6.25 -4.47
C ALA A 316 3.86 5.44 -5.77
N GLN A 317 4.01 6.15 -6.89
CA GLN A 317 4.06 5.53 -8.21
C GLN A 317 5.30 4.63 -8.32
N SER A 318 5.09 3.37 -8.73
CA SER A 318 6.18 2.45 -9.05
C SER A 318 6.51 2.55 -10.53
N ASP A 319 7.80 2.48 -10.86
CA ASP A 319 8.32 2.76 -12.20
C ASP A 319 9.53 1.87 -12.52
N PHE A 320 9.63 1.44 -13.78
CA PHE A 320 10.78 0.73 -14.31
C PHE A 320 11.97 1.68 -14.50
N GLY A 321 11.68 2.96 -14.77
CA GLY A 321 12.64 4.02 -15.03
C GLY A 321 12.72 4.39 -16.51
N PRO A 322 13.51 5.41 -16.85
CA PRO A 322 13.64 5.91 -18.22
C PRO A 322 14.42 4.94 -19.12
N GLU A 323 14.27 5.11 -20.43
CA GLU A 323 15.16 4.47 -21.40
C GLU A 323 16.60 4.95 -21.20
N GLU A 324 17.50 4.00 -20.97
CA GLU A 324 18.93 4.22 -20.76
C GLU A 324 19.74 3.26 -21.65
N ASP A 325 21.06 3.22 -21.49
CA ASP A 325 21.92 2.32 -22.25
C ASP A 325 21.74 0.82 -21.88
N GLN A 326 22.37 -0.05 -22.66
CA GLN A 326 22.32 -1.51 -22.45
C GLN A 326 22.92 -1.95 -21.10
N ALA A 327 23.87 -1.20 -20.54
CA ALA A 327 24.41 -1.51 -19.22
C ALA A 327 23.38 -1.23 -18.12
N ALA A 328 22.67 -0.11 -18.22
CA ALA A 328 21.54 0.23 -17.37
C ALA A 328 20.40 -0.77 -17.54
N MET A 329 20.08 -1.21 -18.76
CA MET A 329 19.06 -2.22 -19.03
C MET A 329 19.36 -3.54 -18.32
N ALA A 330 20.60 -4.02 -18.37
CA ALA A 330 21.01 -5.24 -17.67
C ALA A 330 20.80 -5.14 -16.14
N MET A 331 21.07 -3.96 -15.56
CA MET A 331 20.86 -3.70 -14.13
C MET A 331 19.37 -3.54 -13.78
N ALA A 332 18.61 -2.80 -14.58
CA ALA A 332 17.17 -2.61 -14.40
C ALA A 332 16.40 -3.94 -14.46
N SER A 333 16.83 -4.85 -15.35
CA SER A 333 16.25 -6.20 -15.53
C SER A 333 16.51 -7.16 -14.38
N ILE A 334 17.37 -6.80 -13.42
CA ILE A 334 17.53 -7.51 -12.15
C ILE A 334 17.01 -6.69 -10.96
N GLY A 335 16.23 -5.64 -11.22
CA GLY A 335 15.59 -4.80 -10.21
C GLY A 335 16.50 -3.76 -9.58
N GLN A 336 17.59 -3.37 -10.24
CA GLN A 336 18.53 -2.34 -9.79
C GLN A 336 18.38 -1.06 -10.65
N ARG A 337 19.37 -0.15 -10.57
CA ARG A 337 19.41 1.12 -11.32
C ARG A 337 18.22 2.02 -10.98
N SER A 338 17.36 2.32 -11.94
CA SER A 338 16.24 3.28 -11.83
C SER A 338 14.92 2.61 -11.43
N ASN A 339 14.88 1.28 -11.41
CA ASN A 339 13.69 0.49 -11.08
C ASN A 339 13.27 0.68 -9.62
N ARG A 340 12.03 1.15 -9.37
CA ARG A 340 11.53 1.54 -8.05
C ARG A 340 10.10 1.03 -7.84
N MET A 341 9.88 0.30 -6.76
CA MET A 341 8.61 -0.36 -6.45
C MET A 341 8.15 -0.09 -5.02
N THR A 342 6.86 0.11 -4.83
CA THR A 342 6.23 -0.02 -3.51
C THR A 342 6.04 -1.49 -3.14
N PRO A 343 5.94 -1.82 -1.84
CA PRO A 343 5.52 -3.15 -1.41
C PRO A 343 4.16 -3.56 -1.95
N LEU A 344 3.21 -2.62 -2.05
CA LEU A 344 1.91 -2.89 -2.69
C LEU A 344 2.08 -3.34 -4.15
N GLN A 345 2.88 -2.64 -4.96
CA GLN A 345 3.12 -3.02 -6.36
C GLN A 345 3.73 -4.42 -6.47
N MET A 346 4.72 -4.74 -5.62
CA MET A 346 5.32 -6.07 -5.60
C MET A 346 4.33 -7.17 -5.18
N ALA A 347 3.39 -6.86 -4.29
CA ALA A 347 2.31 -7.78 -3.93
C ALA A 347 1.31 -7.95 -5.08
N MET A 348 1.03 -6.89 -5.85
CA MET A 348 0.20 -6.95 -7.06
C MET A 348 0.82 -7.82 -8.15
N ILE A 349 2.13 -7.75 -8.37
CA ILE A 349 2.85 -8.63 -9.31
C ILE A 349 2.66 -10.10 -8.90
N ALA A 350 2.86 -10.42 -7.62
CA ALA A 350 2.63 -11.78 -7.12
C ALA A 350 1.17 -12.21 -7.24
N ALA A 351 0.23 -11.30 -6.96
CA ALA A 351 -1.21 -11.53 -7.08
C ALA A 351 -1.64 -11.79 -8.52
N GLY A 352 -1.11 -11.03 -9.49
CA GLY A 352 -1.42 -11.23 -10.91
C GLY A 352 -1.00 -12.61 -11.41
N ILE A 353 0.20 -13.06 -11.04
CA ILE A 353 0.67 -14.43 -11.40
C ILE A 353 -0.20 -15.49 -10.71
N ALA A 354 -0.54 -15.26 -9.44
CA ALA A 354 -1.42 -16.14 -8.67
C ALA A 354 -2.86 -16.19 -9.21
N ASN A 355 -3.28 -15.17 -9.95
CA ASN A 355 -4.60 -15.01 -10.55
C ASN A 355 -4.54 -15.20 -12.07
N GLU A 356 -3.75 -16.18 -12.52
CA GLU A 356 -3.68 -16.62 -13.92
C GLU A 356 -3.28 -15.53 -14.93
N GLY A 357 -2.62 -14.47 -14.45
CA GLY A 357 -2.12 -13.36 -15.25
C GLY A 357 -2.91 -12.07 -15.08
N THR A 358 -4.14 -12.12 -14.57
CA THR A 358 -4.98 -10.92 -14.38
C THR A 358 -4.64 -10.22 -13.06
N VAL A 359 -4.24 -8.95 -13.14
CA VAL A 359 -3.96 -8.09 -11.99
C VAL A 359 -5.26 -7.41 -11.57
N MET A 360 -5.70 -7.66 -10.35
CA MET A 360 -6.88 -6.99 -9.77
C MET A 360 -6.51 -5.60 -9.24
N LYS A 361 -7.42 -4.64 -9.38
CA LYS A 361 -7.29 -3.31 -8.77
C LYS A 361 -7.37 -3.45 -7.25
N PRO A 362 -6.34 -3.01 -6.50
CA PRO A 362 -6.33 -3.19 -5.07
C PRO A 362 -7.35 -2.28 -4.38
N TYR A 363 -7.99 -2.76 -3.32
CA TYR A 363 -8.93 -1.96 -2.54
C TYR A 363 -8.84 -2.28 -1.03
N LEU A 364 -9.10 -1.26 -0.20
CA LEU A 364 -9.00 -1.36 1.26
C LEU A 364 -10.36 -1.24 1.96
N VAL A 365 -11.27 -0.41 1.43
CA VAL A 365 -12.63 -0.25 1.95
C VAL A 365 -13.51 -1.32 1.33
N ASN A 366 -14.05 -2.22 2.15
CA ASN A 366 -14.92 -3.30 1.71
C ASN A 366 -16.38 -2.84 1.62
N LYS A 367 -16.85 -2.14 2.66
CA LYS A 367 -18.24 -1.69 2.76
C LYS A 367 -18.35 -0.46 3.65
N ILE A 368 -19.25 0.44 3.28
CA ILE A 368 -19.65 1.58 4.11
C ILE A 368 -21.12 1.39 4.49
N THR A 369 -21.41 1.55 5.77
CA THR A 369 -22.78 1.47 6.30
C THR A 369 -23.12 2.72 7.06
N ASP A 370 -24.38 3.10 7.08
CA ASP A 370 -24.83 4.18 7.95
C ASP A 370 -24.79 3.75 9.44
N ALA A 371 -25.22 4.65 10.33
CA ALA A 371 -25.24 4.37 11.76
C ALA A 371 -26.22 3.25 12.17
N LYS A 372 -27.17 2.87 11.31
CA LYS A 372 -28.14 1.78 11.52
C LYS A 372 -27.70 0.46 10.91
N GLY A 373 -26.64 0.47 10.10
CA GLY A 373 -26.09 -0.70 9.44
C GLY A 373 -26.59 -0.89 8.01
N ASP A 374 -27.37 0.07 7.47
CA ASP A 374 -27.82 0.04 6.08
C ASP A 374 -26.63 0.35 5.16
N ALA A 375 -26.51 -0.37 4.05
CA ALA A 375 -25.41 -0.20 3.12
C ALA A 375 -25.49 1.15 2.39
N VAL A 376 -24.39 1.90 2.41
CA VAL A 376 -24.21 3.15 1.65
C VAL A 376 -23.36 2.88 0.42
N GLU A 377 -22.27 2.13 0.60
CA GLU A 377 -21.34 1.74 -0.47
C GLU A 377 -20.84 0.31 -0.21
N GLU A 378 -20.57 -0.43 -1.28
CA GLU A 378 -19.97 -1.76 -1.23
C GLU A 378 -18.95 -1.88 -2.37
N ALA A 379 -17.78 -2.42 -2.05
CA ALA A 379 -16.68 -2.50 -2.99
C ALA A 379 -17.04 -3.38 -4.19
N GLN A 380 -16.65 -2.92 -5.38
CA GLN A 380 -16.74 -3.71 -6.60
C GLN A 380 -15.37 -4.24 -6.97
N ARG A 381 -15.32 -5.53 -7.33
CA ARG A 381 -14.10 -6.16 -7.83
C ARG A 381 -13.88 -5.65 -9.25
N GLU A 382 -12.69 -5.13 -9.51
CA GLU A 382 -12.32 -4.54 -10.79
C GLU A 382 -10.98 -5.11 -11.22
N GLU A 383 -10.92 -5.61 -12.45
CA GLU A 383 -9.67 -6.00 -13.09
C GLU A 383 -8.92 -4.73 -13.49
N LEU A 384 -7.62 -4.67 -13.20
CA LEU A 384 -6.77 -3.54 -13.59
C LEU A 384 -6.23 -3.77 -14.99
N THR A 385 -5.53 -4.90 -15.17
CA THR A 385 -4.85 -5.27 -16.41
C THR A 385 -4.68 -6.79 -16.51
N ASP A 386 -4.44 -7.28 -17.73
CA ASP A 386 -3.90 -8.62 -17.96
C ASP A 386 -2.39 -8.54 -18.16
N ALA A 387 -1.64 -9.01 -17.16
CA ALA A 387 -0.19 -8.92 -17.15
C ALA A 387 0.48 -9.92 -18.09
N VAL A 388 0.03 -11.17 -18.06
CA VAL A 388 0.57 -12.29 -18.83
C VAL A 388 -0.55 -13.24 -19.22
N SER A 389 -0.32 -14.11 -20.21
CA SER A 389 -1.25 -15.21 -20.49
C SER A 389 -1.36 -16.20 -19.30
N PRO A 390 -2.48 -16.93 -19.17
CA PRO A 390 -2.61 -18.01 -18.18
C PRO A 390 -1.53 -19.09 -18.30
N GLU A 391 -1.07 -19.36 -19.53
CA GLU A 391 0.03 -20.30 -19.77
C GLU A 391 1.35 -19.78 -19.18
N THR A 392 1.68 -18.51 -19.41
CA THR A 392 2.86 -17.88 -18.80
C THR A 392 2.75 -17.77 -17.29
N ALA A 393 1.57 -17.45 -16.75
CA ALA A 393 1.32 -17.45 -15.30
C ALA A 393 1.56 -18.85 -14.69
N SER A 394 1.11 -19.92 -15.36
CA SER A 394 1.36 -21.29 -14.95
C SER A 394 2.86 -21.65 -14.97
N LYS A 395 3.58 -21.28 -16.03
CA LYS A 395 5.05 -21.46 -16.12
C LYS A 395 5.78 -20.70 -15.01
N LEU A 396 5.38 -19.46 -14.73
CA LEU A 396 5.94 -18.66 -13.62
C LEU A 396 5.66 -19.28 -12.26
N ASN A 397 4.44 -19.79 -12.05
CA ASN A 397 4.06 -20.49 -10.83
C ASN A 397 4.96 -21.70 -10.58
N GLU A 398 5.15 -22.57 -11.58
CA GLU A 398 6.07 -23.72 -11.50
C GLU A 398 7.48 -23.29 -11.06
N MET A 399 8.03 -22.26 -11.71
CA MET A 399 9.38 -21.78 -11.41
C MET A 399 9.47 -21.14 -10.01
N MET A 400 8.46 -20.37 -9.60
CA MET A 400 8.39 -19.77 -8.26
C MET A 400 8.18 -20.80 -7.15
N VAL A 401 7.50 -21.91 -7.42
CA VAL A 401 7.44 -23.07 -6.50
C VAL A 401 8.82 -23.72 -6.38
N SER A 402 9.58 -23.84 -7.46
CA SER A 402 10.95 -24.40 -7.42
C SER A 402 11.89 -23.52 -6.60
N VAL A 403 11.77 -22.19 -6.69
CA VAL A 403 12.55 -21.26 -5.86
C VAL A 403 12.37 -21.53 -4.37
N VAL A 404 11.15 -21.86 -3.93
CA VAL A 404 10.85 -22.18 -2.52
C VAL A 404 11.23 -23.62 -2.17
N SER A 405 11.03 -24.57 -3.07
CA SER A 405 11.27 -25.99 -2.77
C SER A 405 12.76 -26.36 -2.81
N ASN A 406 13.49 -25.81 -3.78
CA ASN A 406 14.84 -26.23 -4.15
C ASN A 406 15.87 -25.08 -4.12
N GLY A 407 15.40 -23.84 -4.01
CA GLY A 407 16.22 -22.65 -4.22
C GLY A 407 16.41 -21.78 -3.00
N THR A 408 16.62 -20.50 -3.28
CA THR A 408 16.95 -19.45 -2.30
C THR A 408 15.85 -19.14 -1.28
N ALA A 409 14.62 -19.63 -1.47
CA ALA A 409 13.46 -19.31 -0.61
C ALA A 409 13.00 -20.47 0.28
N ASN A 410 13.86 -21.45 0.57
CA ASN A 410 13.50 -22.63 1.37
C ASN A 410 12.87 -22.33 2.74
N HIS A 411 13.24 -21.23 3.39
CA HIS A 411 12.65 -20.83 4.67
C HIS A 411 11.20 -20.32 4.58
N ALA A 412 10.65 -20.15 3.37
CA ALA A 412 9.24 -19.82 3.15
C ALA A 412 8.32 -21.05 3.15
N GLN A 413 8.87 -22.28 3.20
CA GLN A 413 8.08 -23.51 3.13
C GLN A 413 7.10 -23.64 4.31
N VAL A 414 5.83 -23.92 3.99
CA VAL A 414 4.75 -24.20 4.93
C VAL A 414 4.38 -25.69 4.84
N PRO A 415 4.39 -26.45 5.94
CA PRO A 415 4.06 -27.88 5.90
C PRO A 415 2.68 -28.16 5.30
N GLY A 416 2.66 -29.00 4.25
CA GLY A 416 1.44 -29.41 3.57
C GLY A 416 0.78 -28.34 2.71
N VAL A 417 1.51 -27.27 2.36
CA VAL A 417 1.07 -26.22 1.43
C VAL A 417 2.19 -25.97 0.42
N GLN A 418 1.86 -26.01 -0.86
CA GLN A 418 2.80 -25.60 -1.90
C GLN A 418 2.85 -24.06 -1.92
N VAL A 419 4.04 -23.50 -1.71
CA VAL A 419 4.26 -22.05 -1.67
C VAL A 419 5.07 -21.66 -2.91
N ALA A 420 4.57 -20.68 -3.64
CA ALA A 420 5.31 -20.03 -4.72
C ALA A 420 5.93 -18.74 -4.19
N GLY A 421 7.17 -18.42 -4.56
CA GLY A 421 7.77 -17.15 -4.17
C GLY A 421 9.10 -16.83 -4.84
N LYS A 422 9.57 -15.61 -4.60
CA LYS A 422 10.88 -15.15 -5.05
C LYS A 422 11.51 -14.26 -4.00
N THR A 423 12.76 -14.57 -3.63
CA THR A 423 13.60 -13.70 -2.81
C THR A 423 14.21 -12.58 -3.63
N GLY A 424 14.40 -11.43 -2.99
CA GLY A 424 15.17 -10.32 -3.52
C GLY A 424 16.21 -9.85 -2.51
N THR A 425 17.36 -9.47 -3.04
CA THR A 425 18.34 -8.67 -2.33
C THR A 425 18.62 -7.48 -3.24
N ALA A 426 18.39 -6.26 -2.76
CA ALA A 426 18.60 -5.04 -3.51
C ALA A 426 19.72 -4.24 -2.85
N GLU A 427 20.79 -4.02 -3.60
CA GLU A 427 21.93 -3.22 -3.11
C GLU A 427 21.48 -1.78 -2.87
N THR A 428 22.06 -1.16 -1.84
CA THR A 428 21.82 0.25 -1.53
C THR A 428 23.10 1.04 -1.80
N ALA A 429 23.42 2.06 -1.00
CA ALA A 429 24.68 2.78 -1.16
C ALA A 429 25.88 1.89 -0.82
N ASP A 430 27.05 2.20 -1.39
CA ASP A 430 28.29 1.47 -1.14
C ASP A 430 28.58 1.32 0.36
N GLY A 431 28.83 0.09 0.80
CA GLY A 431 29.10 -0.24 2.20
C GLY A 431 27.87 -0.29 3.12
N GLN A 432 26.67 -0.06 2.59
CA GLN A 432 25.42 -0.26 3.33
C GLN A 432 24.85 -1.66 3.09
N PRO A 433 24.21 -2.28 4.10
CA PRO A 433 23.49 -3.54 3.90
C PRO A 433 22.45 -3.41 2.78
N PRO A 434 22.12 -4.50 2.06
CA PRO A 434 21.06 -4.46 1.08
C PRO A 434 19.67 -4.47 1.75
N HIS A 435 18.65 -4.11 0.99
CA HIS A 435 17.27 -4.42 1.32
C HIS A 435 16.97 -5.90 1.07
N ALA A 436 16.19 -6.51 1.97
CA ALA A 436 15.71 -7.88 1.81
C ALA A 436 14.25 -7.86 1.37
N TRP A 437 13.98 -8.49 0.23
CA TRP A 437 12.66 -8.63 -0.35
C TRP A 437 12.21 -10.09 -0.38
N PHE A 438 10.91 -10.30 -0.29
CA PHE A 438 10.29 -11.56 -0.67
C PHE A 438 8.88 -11.30 -1.20
N ILE A 439 8.56 -11.88 -2.36
CA ILE A 439 7.19 -11.93 -2.87
C ILE A 439 6.73 -13.38 -2.89
N SER A 440 5.45 -13.62 -2.64
CA SER A 440 4.92 -14.98 -2.55
C SER A 440 3.42 -15.03 -2.71
N PHE A 441 2.92 -16.19 -3.11
CA PHE A 441 1.52 -16.54 -2.99
C PHE A 441 1.35 -18.01 -2.60
N ALA A 442 0.24 -18.32 -1.94
CA ALA A 442 -0.08 -19.68 -1.52
C ALA A 442 -1.59 -19.89 -1.27
N PRO A 443 -2.06 -21.15 -1.31
CA PRO A 443 -1.40 -22.30 -1.94
C PRO A 443 -1.16 -22.06 -3.44
N ALA A 444 -0.08 -22.57 -4.00
CA ALA A 444 0.29 -22.31 -5.41
C ALA A 444 -0.76 -22.80 -6.42
N GLU A 445 -1.51 -23.85 -6.07
CA GLU A 445 -2.55 -24.47 -6.91
C GLU A 445 -3.93 -23.78 -6.85
N ASP A 446 -4.25 -23.14 -5.73
CA ASP A 446 -5.49 -22.36 -5.55
C ASP A 446 -5.21 -21.18 -4.61
N PRO A 447 -4.54 -20.12 -5.12
CA PRO A 447 -4.04 -19.04 -4.28
C PRO A 447 -5.15 -18.33 -3.51
N LYS A 448 -4.94 -18.17 -2.20
CA LYS A 448 -5.82 -17.43 -1.28
C LYS A 448 -5.22 -16.13 -0.79
N ILE A 449 -3.89 -16.04 -0.88
CA ILE A 449 -3.12 -14.89 -0.42
C ILE A 449 -1.89 -14.74 -1.31
N ALA A 450 -1.65 -13.52 -1.77
CA ALA A 450 -0.38 -13.07 -2.33
C ALA A 450 0.18 -11.96 -1.44
N LEU A 451 1.50 -11.85 -1.31
CA LEU A 451 2.12 -10.87 -0.44
C LEU A 451 3.48 -10.42 -0.96
N ALA A 452 3.92 -9.28 -0.44
CA ALA A 452 5.27 -8.79 -0.55
C ALA A 452 5.78 -8.29 0.80
N VAL A 453 7.03 -8.60 1.11
CA VAL A 453 7.75 -8.19 2.31
C VAL A 453 9.00 -7.44 1.90
N ILE A 454 9.18 -6.23 2.42
CA ILE A 454 10.43 -5.47 2.40
C ILE A 454 10.96 -5.39 3.84
N VAL A 455 12.25 -5.66 4.00
CA VAL A 455 12.99 -5.33 5.20
C VAL A 455 14.13 -4.40 4.80
N GLU A 456 14.07 -3.16 5.30
CA GLU A 456 15.01 -2.11 4.96
C GLU A 456 16.41 -2.42 5.52
N SER A 457 17.41 -1.86 4.84
CA SER A 457 18.79 -1.96 5.24
C SER A 457 19.07 -1.16 6.52
N GLY A 458 20.09 -1.58 7.27
CA GLY A 458 20.62 -0.81 8.40
C GLY A 458 19.64 -0.61 9.56
N ALA A 459 18.59 -1.42 9.69
CA ALA A 459 17.72 -1.37 10.85
C ALA A 459 18.50 -1.84 12.11
N ALA A 460 18.80 -0.87 12.98
CA ALA A 460 19.48 -0.90 14.27
C ALA A 460 20.10 -2.23 14.77
N ASN A 461 21.40 -2.20 15.06
CA ASN A 461 22.13 -3.14 15.94
C ASN A 461 22.07 -4.65 15.62
N VAL A 462 21.83 -5.04 14.37
CA VAL A 462 22.00 -6.44 13.94
C VAL A 462 23.14 -6.51 12.93
N GLY A 463 24.21 -7.24 13.30
CA GLY A 463 25.35 -7.50 12.42
C GLY A 463 24.94 -8.20 11.13
N ALA A 464 25.78 -8.02 10.09
CA ALA A 464 25.88 -8.73 8.82
C ALA A 464 24.60 -9.36 8.19
N GLU A 465 24.23 -8.82 7.01
CA GLU A 465 23.46 -9.45 5.93
C GLU A 465 21.96 -9.77 6.16
N ALA A 466 21.10 -8.76 5.92
CA ALA A 466 19.70 -9.03 5.60
C ALA A 466 19.60 -9.59 4.18
N THR A 467 19.19 -10.86 4.04
CA THR A 467 18.89 -11.47 2.73
C THR A 467 17.40 -11.73 2.60
N GLY A 468 16.88 -11.74 1.37
CA GLY A 468 15.48 -12.09 1.11
C GLY A 468 15.09 -13.44 1.70
N GLY A 469 15.95 -14.46 1.59
CA GLY A 469 15.68 -15.81 2.09
C GLY A 469 15.87 -15.98 3.61
N GLY A 470 16.82 -15.28 4.22
CA GLY A 470 17.09 -15.39 5.66
C GLY A 470 16.21 -14.49 6.53
N THR A 471 15.71 -13.37 5.98
CA THR A 471 14.96 -12.37 6.75
C THR A 471 13.52 -12.20 6.26
N ALA A 472 13.30 -11.95 4.97
CA ALA A 472 11.96 -11.62 4.46
C ALA A 472 11.05 -12.86 4.29
N ALA A 473 11.63 -13.99 3.84
CA ALA A 473 10.89 -15.24 3.65
C ALA A 473 10.27 -15.82 4.95
N PRO A 474 10.96 -15.87 6.11
CA PRO A 474 10.34 -16.28 7.37
C PRO A 474 9.18 -15.38 7.83
N ILE A 475 9.25 -14.07 7.56
CA ILE A 475 8.17 -13.14 7.89
C ILE A 475 6.93 -13.46 7.06
N ALA A 476 7.10 -13.68 5.75
CA ALA A 476 6.03 -14.13 4.88
C ALA A 476 5.43 -15.46 5.32
N LYS A 477 6.27 -16.45 5.65
CA LYS A 477 5.84 -17.75 6.15
C LYS A 477 4.88 -17.62 7.33
N ALA A 478 5.20 -16.78 8.32
CA ALA A 478 4.32 -16.57 9.48
C ALA A 478 2.92 -16.05 9.09
N VAL A 479 2.83 -15.20 8.06
CA VAL A 479 1.55 -14.72 7.52
C VAL A 479 0.81 -15.83 6.78
N LEU A 480 1.51 -16.60 5.95
CA LEU A 480 0.93 -17.74 5.22
C LEU A 480 0.36 -18.79 6.20
N GLU A 481 1.10 -19.15 7.25
CA GLU A 481 0.63 -20.08 8.30
C GLU A 481 -0.62 -19.54 9.01
N ALA A 482 -0.62 -18.26 9.39
CA ALA A 482 -1.74 -17.64 10.08
C ALA A 482 -3.04 -17.58 9.25
N VAL A 483 -2.92 -17.35 7.93
CA VAL A 483 -4.08 -17.24 7.03
C VAL A 483 -4.58 -18.61 6.59
N LEU A 484 -3.68 -19.55 6.35
CA LEU A 484 -4.02 -20.90 5.89
C LEU A 484 -4.35 -21.87 7.04
N ASN A 485 -4.35 -21.37 8.29
CA ASN A 485 -4.57 -22.12 9.53
C ASN A 485 -3.63 -23.34 9.66
N LYS A 486 -2.33 -23.11 9.49
CA LYS A 486 -1.28 -24.13 9.61
C LYS A 486 -0.39 -23.92 10.82
#